data_AF-A0A1X7VIE0-F1
#
_entry.id   AF-A0A1X7VIE0-F1
#
_cell.length_a   1.000
_cell.length_b   1.000
_cell.length_c   1.000
_cell.angle_alpha   90.00
_cell.angle_beta   90.00
_cell.angle_gamma   90.00
#
_symmetry.space_group_name_H-M   'P 1'
#
loop_
_entity.id
_entity.type
_entity.pdbx_description
1 polymer ?
#
loop_
_entity_poly.entity_id
_entity_poly.type
_entity_poly.pdbx_seq_one_letter_code
_entity_poly.pdbx_strand_id
1 'polypeptide(L)'
;MLKKYQMRAAPHYHILLWIENGPDVGLDLLEEVCSFIQDRITCHISDTNTSPDLNFFATTYQLHKCSKYCNQNIKVRKVYVSRCRFDFPRLVRDSICINDAENSL
;
A
#
# COMPACT_ATOMS: atom_id res chain seq x y z
N MET A 1 19.90 2.59 -3.70
CA MET A 1 18.91 2.24 -2.65
C MET A 1 19.39 2.76 -1.32
N LEU A 2 18.55 3.48 -0.58
CA LEU A 2 18.86 3.90 0.80
C LEU A 2 18.09 2.98 1.76
N LYS A 3 18.81 2.23 2.60
CA LYS A 3 18.21 1.39 3.64
C LYS A 3 17.81 2.31 4.80
N LYS A 4 16.51 2.51 4.99
CA LYS A 4 15.95 3.15 6.18
C LYS A 4 15.35 2.08 7.07
N TYR A 5 15.18 2.40 8.33
CA TYR A 5 14.42 1.58 9.25
C TYR A 5 13.08 2.27 9.47
N GLN A 6 11.98 1.57 9.23
CA GLN A 6 10.68 2.05 9.71
C GLN A 6 10.66 1.99 11.25
N MET A 7 9.66 2.63 11.87
CA MET A 7 9.37 2.40 13.28
C MET A 7 9.39 0.90 13.56
N ARG A 8 10.28 0.46 14.47
CA ARG A 8 10.56 -0.94 14.88
C ARG A 8 11.65 -1.70 14.11
N ALA A 9 12.63 -1.01 13.54
CA ALA A 9 13.84 -1.63 12.98
C ALA A 9 13.57 -2.66 11.85
N ALA A 10 12.38 -2.63 11.25
CA ALA A 10 12.10 -3.37 10.04
C ALA A 10 12.88 -2.72 8.88
N PRO A 11 13.64 -3.51 8.10
CA PRO A 11 14.37 -2.99 6.95
C PRO A 11 13.35 -2.44 5.94
N HIS A 12 13.49 -1.16 5.61
CA HIS A 12 12.64 -0.43 4.67
C HIS A 12 13.50 0.11 3.54
N TYR A 13 13.12 -0.24 2.31
CA TYR A 13 13.83 0.19 1.12
C TYR A 13 13.02 1.25 0.40
N HIS A 14 13.67 2.36 0.10
CA HIS A 14 13.10 3.36 -0.81
C HIS A 14 13.68 3.13 -2.21
N ILE A 15 12.79 3.14 -3.20
CA ILE A 15 13.11 3.15 -4.63
C ILE A 15 12.47 4.40 -5.21
N LEU A 16 13.22 5.09 -6.08
CA LEU A 16 12.71 6.19 -6.90
C LEU A 16 12.81 5.73 -8.36
N LEU A 17 11.69 5.74 -9.07
CA LEU A 17 11.60 5.39 -10.48
C LEU A 17 11.14 6.63 -11.23
N TRP A 18 11.92 7.04 -12.23
CA TRP A 18 11.54 8.07 -13.18
C TRP A 18 11.02 7.37 -14.44
N ILE A 19 9.81 7.73 -14.85
CA ILE A 19 9.19 7.21 -16.07
C ILE A 19 9.25 8.33 -17.10
N GLU A 20 9.85 8.05 -18.25
CA GLU A 20 9.89 9.00 -19.35
C GLU A 20 8.46 9.37 -19.77
N ASN A 21 8.21 10.67 -19.99
CA ASN A 21 6.90 11.22 -20.36
C ASN A 21 5.77 10.94 -19.35
N GLY A 22 6.09 10.81 -18.06
CA GLY A 22 5.08 10.84 -16.98
C GLY A 22 4.59 12.28 -16.72
N PRO A 23 3.36 12.45 -16.20
CA PRO A 23 2.81 13.76 -15.89
C PRO A 23 3.48 14.38 -14.65
N ASP A 24 3.58 15.70 -14.63
CA ASP A 24 4.15 16.50 -13.55
C ASP A 24 3.09 16.86 -12.50
N VAL A 25 3.25 16.31 -11.28
CA VAL A 25 2.36 16.57 -10.16
C VAL A 25 2.37 18.06 -9.79
N GLY A 26 1.22 18.71 -9.86
CA GLY A 26 1.05 20.14 -9.57
C GLY A 26 1.20 21.06 -10.78
N LEU A 27 1.55 20.53 -11.96
CA LEU A 27 1.55 21.25 -13.23
C LEU A 27 0.48 20.73 -14.18
N ASP A 28 0.44 19.41 -14.39
CA ASP A 28 -0.53 18.75 -15.25
C ASP A 28 -1.88 18.55 -14.55
N LEU A 29 -2.91 18.22 -15.33
CA LEU A 29 -4.25 18.03 -14.79
C LEU A 29 -4.29 16.87 -13.79
N LEU A 30 -4.98 17.08 -12.67
CA LEU A 30 -5.11 16.05 -11.63
C LEU A 30 -5.66 14.73 -12.18
N GLU A 31 -6.58 14.80 -13.15
CA GLU A 31 -7.14 13.62 -13.82
C GLU A 31 -6.08 12.84 -14.61
N GLU A 32 -5.20 13.54 -15.35
CA GLU A 32 -4.11 12.91 -16.11
C GLU A 32 -3.11 12.23 -15.17
N VAL A 33 -2.73 12.91 -14.09
CA VAL A 33 -1.88 12.35 -13.03
C VAL A 33 -2.53 11.12 -12.40
N CYS A 34 -3.82 11.20 -12.06
CA CYS A 34 -4.57 10.11 -11.44
C CYS A 34 -4.70 8.90 -12.37
N SER A 35 -5.03 9.11 -13.64
CA SER A 35 -5.13 8.04 -14.64
C SER A 35 -3.78 7.38 -14.84
N PHE A 36 -2.72 8.17 -15.00
CA PHE A 36 -1.37 7.64 -15.18
C PHE A 36 -0.93 6.73 -14.03
N ILE A 37 -1.24 7.11 -12.78
CA ILE A 37 -0.97 6.31 -11.58
C ILE A 37 -1.83 5.05 -11.56
N GLN A 38 -3.15 5.16 -11.75
CA GLN A 38 -4.08 4.03 -11.68
C GLN A 38 -3.78 2.95 -12.73
N ASP A 39 -3.34 3.36 -13.93
CA ASP A 39 -3.02 2.43 -15.02
C ASP A 39 -1.78 1.57 -14.74
N ARG A 40 -0.87 2.04 -13.86
CA ARG A 40 0.46 1.44 -13.64
C ARG A 40 0.67 0.89 -12.25
N ILE A 41 -0.01 1.45 -11.25
CA ILE A 41 0.13 1.09 -9.84
C ILE A 41 -1.17 0.48 -9.36
N THR A 42 -1.10 -0.78 -8.95
CA THR A 42 -2.26 -1.51 -8.44
C THR A 42 -1.94 -2.29 -7.17
N CYS A 43 -2.94 -2.39 -6.29
CA CYS A 43 -2.92 -3.30 -5.15
C CYS A 43 -3.59 -4.65 -5.48
N HIS A 44 -4.06 -4.84 -6.71
CA HIS A 44 -4.71 -6.08 -7.15
C HIS A 44 -3.70 -7.22 -7.17
N ILE A 45 -4.08 -8.35 -6.58
CA ILE A 45 -3.29 -9.59 -6.64
C ILE A 45 -3.57 -10.24 -7.98
N SER A 46 -2.53 -10.37 -8.79
CA SER A 46 -2.60 -10.87 -10.15
C SER A 46 -3.07 -12.33 -10.22
N ASP A 47 -3.72 -12.73 -11.31
CA ASP A 47 -4.21 -14.11 -11.47
C ASP A 47 -3.05 -15.12 -11.60
N THR A 48 -3.19 -16.27 -10.94
CA THR A 48 -2.16 -17.32 -10.91
C THR A 48 -1.88 -17.95 -12.28
N ASN A 49 -2.84 -17.92 -13.20
CA ASN A 49 -2.68 -18.49 -14.54
C ASN A 49 -2.04 -17.49 -15.51
N THR A 50 -2.29 -16.19 -15.35
CA THR A 50 -1.75 -15.16 -16.25
C THR A 50 -0.38 -14.66 -15.83
N SER A 51 -0.11 -14.60 -14.52
CA SER A 51 1.11 -14.00 -13.96
C SER A 51 1.52 -14.69 -12.66
N PRO A 52 1.89 -15.99 -12.72
CA PRO A 52 2.18 -16.80 -11.54
C PRO A 52 3.29 -16.22 -10.66
N ASP A 53 4.36 -15.69 -11.25
CA ASP A 53 5.47 -15.11 -10.49
C ASP A 53 5.05 -13.84 -9.74
N LEU A 54 4.29 -12.95 -10.41
CA LEU A 54 3.80 -11.71 -9.78
C LEU A 54 2.85 -12.04 -8.63
N ASN A 55 1.94 -12.99 -8.84
CA ASN A 55 1.08 -13.52 -7.79
C ASN A 55 1.90 -14.07 -6.62
N PHE A 56 2.91 -14.91 -6.89
CA PHE A 56 3.77 -15.48 -5.87
C PHE A 56 4.46 -14.40 -5.04
N PHE A 57 5.06 -13.38 -5.67
CA PHE A 57 5.72 -12.30 -4.96
C PHE A 57 4.74 -11.46 -4.12
N ALA A 58 3.60 -11.07 -4.69
CA ALA A 58 2.59 -10.28 -3.99
C ALA A 58 2.03 -11.03 -2.77
N THR A 59 1.63 -12.29 -2.95
CA THR A 59 1.03 -13.11 -1.88
C THR A 59 2.04 -13.49 -0.79
N THR A 60 3.32 -13.63 -1.16
CA THR A 60 4.37 -14.00 -0.20
C THR A 60 4.85 -12.82 0.61
N TYR A 61 5.10 -11.67 -0.03
CA TYR A 61 5.85 -10.57 0.59
C TYR A 61 5.02 -9.30 0.85
N GLN A 62 3.92 -9.08 0.12
CA GLN A 62 3.12 -7.84 0.23
C GLN A 62 1.85 -8.02 1.08
N LEU A 63 1.41 -9.27 1.30
CA LEU A 63 0.26 -9.55 2.16
C LEU A 63 0.60 -9.47 3.65
N HIS A 64 -0.19 -8.69 4.39
CA HIS A 64 -0.08 -8.66 5.84
C HIS A 64 -0.56 -9.98 6.46
N LYS A 65 0.33 -10.64 7.20
CA LYS A 65 0.00 -11.81 8.02
C LYS A 65 0.10 -11.42 9.49
N CYS A 66 -1.00 -11.58 10.22
CA CYS A 66 -1.02 -11.25 11.65
C CYS A 66 0.00 -12.10 12.41
N SER A 67 0.94 -11.45 13.08
CA SER A 67 1.85 -12.08 14.04
C SER A 67 1.31 -11.93 15.46
N LYS A 68 1.91 -12.62 16.44
CA LYS A 68 1.59 -12.45 17.87
C LYS A 68 1.68 -10.99 18.34
N TYR A 69 2.52 -10.19 17.69
CA TYR A 69 2.72 -8.79 18.06
C TYR A 69 1.55 -7.89 17.66
N CYS A 70 0.97 -8.10 16.48
CA CYS A 70 -0.12 -7.28 16.00
C CYS A 70 -1.50 -7.91 16.25
N ASN A 71 -1.59 -9.22 16.50
CA ASN A 71 -2.86 -9.85 16.84
C ASN A 71 -3.27 -9.52 18.28
N GLN A 72 -4.42 -8.88 18.46
CA GLN A 72 -4.94 -8.45 19.76
C GLN A 72 -6.32 -9.04 20.01
N ASN A 73 -6.51 -9.58 21.22
CA ASN A 73 -7.84 -9.95 21.70
C ASN A 73 -8.47 -8.76 22.41
N ILE A 74 -9.51 -8.19 21.81
CA ILE A 74 -10.21 -7.02 22.33
C ILE A 74 -11.58 -7.45 22.82
N LYS A 75 -11.97 -7.01 24.01
CA LYS A 75 -13.31 -7.24 24.55
C LYS A 75 -14.27 -6.21 23.96
N VAL A 76 -15.23 -6.67 23.15
CA VAL A 76 -16.32 -5.85 22.62
C VAL A 76 -17.62 -6.32 23.27
N ARG A 77 -18.20 -5.47 24.11
CA ARG A 77 -19.35 -5.81 24.97
C ARG A 77 -19.03 -7.03 25.86
N LYS A 78 -19.63 -8.19 25.58
CA LYS A 78 -19.43 -9.44 26.33
C LYS A 78 -18.62 -10.49 25.57
N VAL A 79 -18.13 -10.18 24.37
CA VAL A 79 -17.42 -11.13 23.48
C VAL A 79 -15.99 -10.66 23.26
N TYR A 80 -15.03 -11.59 23.22
CA TYR A 80 -13.67 -11.30 22.79
C TYR A 80 -13.54 -11.52 21.28
N VAL A 81 -12.95 -10.55 20.59
CA VAL A 81 -12.66 -10.63 19.16
C VAL A 81 -11.16 -10.45 18.93
N SER A 82 -10.62 -11.25 18.01
CA SER A 82 -9.24 -11.11 17.55
C SER A 82 -9.20 -10.04 16.46
N ARG A 83 -8.39 -8.99 16.63
CA ARG A 83 -8.20 -7.92 15.66
C ARG A 83 -6.74 -7.57 15.49
N CYS A 84 -6.34 -7.16 14.28
CA CYS A 84 -5.02 -6.59 14.08
C CYS A 84 -4.94 -5.19 14.72
N ARG A 85 -3.90 -4.95 15.54
CA ARG A 85 -3.53 -3.66 16.13
C ARG A 85 -3.41 -2.53 15.11
N PHE A 86 -3.11 -2.85 13.85
CA PHE A 86 -2.92 -1.89 12.76
C PHE A 86 -4.11 -1.83 11.81
N ASP A 87 -5.24 -2.43 12.19
CA ASP A 87 -6.48 -2.45 11.41
C ASP A 87 -6.31 -3.04 10.00
N PHE A 88 -5.47 -4.07 9.87
CA PHE A 88 -5.43 -4.87 8.66
C PHE A 88 -6.53 -5.95 8.66
N PRO A 89 -7.14 -6.25 7.50
CA PRO A 89 -6.97 -5.53 6.23
C PRO A 89 -7.59 -4.13 6.31
N ARG A 90 -6.91 -3.13 5.72
CA ARG A 90 -7.43 -1.76 5.67
C ARG A 90 -8.59 -1.72 4.68
N LEU A 91 -9.53 -0.80 4.92
CA LEU A 91 -10.62 -0.56 3.98
C LEU A 91 -10.06 -0.11 2.63
N VAL A 92 -10.65 -0.64 1.56
CA VAL A 92 -10.37 -0.20 0.19
C VAL A 92 -11.06 1.14 -0.03
N ARG A 93 -10.40 2.03 -0.76
CA ARG A 93 -11.02 3.26 -1.27
C ARG A 93 -11.33 3.05 -2.75
N ASP A 94 -12.52 3.50 -3.15
CA ASP A 94 -12.98 3.37 -4.53
C ASP A 94 -12.38 4.43 -5.46
N SER A 95 -11.83 5.51 -4.89
CA SER A 95 -11.19 6.59 -5.62
C SER A 95 -9.80 6.91 -5.08
N ILE A 96 -8.92 7.33 -5.99
CA ILE A 96 -7.61 7.89 -5.64
C ILE A 96 -7.80 9.26 -4.98
N CYS A 97 -6.92 9.57 -4.04
CA CYS A 97 -6.84 10.87 -3.40
C CYS A 97 -5.37 11.28 -3.41
N ILE A 98 -5.07 12.38 -4.09
CA ILE A 98 -3.75 13.00 -4.12
C ILE A 98 -3.84 14.25 -3.27
N ASN A 99 -2.95 14.37 -2.29
CA ASN A 99 -2.80 15.63 -1.56
C ASN A 99 -1.86 16.52 -2.36
N ASP A 100 -2.27 17.76 -2.61
CA ASP A 100 -1.37 18.75 -3.20
C ASP A 100 -0.17 18.98 -2.27
N ALA A 101 1.01 19.14 -2.87
CA ALA A 101 2.24 19.39 -2.13
C ALA A 101 2.14 20.66 -1.25
N GLU A 102 1.37 21.65 -1.69
CA GLU A 102 1.10 22.89 -0.94
C GLU A 102 0.29 22.67 0.34
N ASN A 103 -0.54 21.62 0.40
CA ASN A 103 -1.41 21.31 1.54
C ASN A 103 -0.78 20.29 2.52
N SER A 104 0.48 19.91 2.31
CA SER A 104 1.18 18.88 3.09
C SER A 104 2.14 19.43 4.17
N LEU A 105 2.01 20.72 4.52
CA LEU A 105 2.73 21.40 5.61
C LEU A 105 1.95 21.34 6.94
#